data_AF-A0A954NT25-F1
#
_entry.id   AF-A0A954NT25-F1
#
_cell.length_a   1.000
_cell.length_b   1.000
_cell.length_c   1.000
_cell.angle_alpha   90.00
_cell.angle_beta   90.00
_cell.angle_gamma   90.00
#
_symmetry.space_group_name_H-M   'P 1'
#
loop_
_entity.id
_entity.type
_entity.pdbx_description
1 polymer ?
#
loop_
_entity_poly.entity_id
_entity_poly.type
_entity_poly.pdbx_seq_one_letter_code
_entity_poly.pdbx_strand_id
1 'polypeptide(L)'
;MRDEKHQNIWLKDTWAMNSQTEGIAEHLVGNDLFIISNGIKITATLADLGTVETRTELSVPSDGPDFIQQAGYQADKIPENIRSIVREASKELTQITARFVRLLKLYLDNPKISETLLGKFHPLLWSVDGSTWHPYPVAMSIGSTTGISTPAYKGDIIDCIQTTLAGEQPPVLIHAMRHLHRAKNEREPSYRWIDATIAAELAIKEFLIAKEPLLETLLLELPSPPLQKLYGQILEKYADERSPKLNSLRDGSEKRNKLIHRPGGEHVNRTTADQYVKDVEVAIYHLMCLLHPEDDWLKNLYEKKVILANM
;
A
#
# COMPACT_ATOMS: atom_id res chain seq x y z
N MET A 1 -21.95 32.44 -25.06
CA MET A 1 -21.85 31.09 -24.48
C MET A 1 -23.03 30.94 -23.54
N ARG A 2 -23.83 29.88 -23.65
CA ARG A 2 -24.82 29.58 -22.60
C ARG A 2 -24.05 28.88 -21.49
N ASP A 3 -24.18 29.35 -20.26
CA ASP A 3 -23.61 28.66 -19.11
C ASP A 3 -24.26 27.27 -19.04
N GLU A 4 -23.46 26.22 -19.28
CA GLU A 4 -23.92 24.85 -19.11
C GLU A 4 -24.23 24.66 -17.62
N LYS A 5 -25.45 24.20 -17.33
CA LYS A 5 -25.84 23.90 -15.96
C LYS A 5 -25.21 22.57 -15.57
N HIS A 6 -24.60 22.53 -14.41
CA HIS A 6 -24.06 21.32 -13.82
C HIS A 6 -24.92 20.85 -12.64
N GLN A 7 -24.91 19.55 -12.41
CA GLN A 7 -25.49 18.89 -11.25
C GLN A 7 -24.45 17.96 -10.63
N ASN A 8 -24.43 17.88 -9.31
CA ASN A 8 -23.54 16.97 -8.61
C ASN A 8 -24.15 15.58 -8.52
N ILE A 9 -23.30 14.56 -8.69
CA ILE A 9 -23.60 13.16 -8.43
C ILE A 9 -22.53 12.58 -7.52
N TRP A 10 -22.88 11.53 -6.78
CA TRP A 10 -21.96 10.73 -6.01
C TRP A 10 -21.61 9.47 -6.78
N LEU A 11 -20.33 9.10 -6.80
CA LEU A 11 -19.86 7.77 -7.18
C LEU A 11 -19.33 7.03 -5.96
N LYS A 12 -19.56 5.72 -5.92
CA LYS A 12 -19.04 4.83 -4.88
C LYS A 12 -18.48 3.56 -5.51
N ASP A 13 -17.29 3.16 -5.06
CA ASP A 13 -16.64 1.91 -5.43
C ASP A 13 -16.40 1.08 -4.18
N THR A 14 -16.76 -0.20 -4.23
CA THR A 14 -16.68 -1.11 -3.09
C THR A 14 -15.78 -2.28 -3.45
N TRP A 15 -14.71 -2.44 -2.68
CA TRP A 15 -13.67 -3.42 -2.92
C TRP A 15 -13.59 -4.39 -1.75
N ALA A 16 -13.76 -5.67 -2.04
CA ALA A 16 -13.42 -6.70 -1.08
C ALA A 16 -11.89 -6.85 -1.02
N MET A 17 -11.36 -6.74 0.18
CA MET A 17 -10.01 -7.14 0.48
C MET A 17 -9.99 -8.67 0.54
N ASN A 18 -9.11 -9.31 -0.24
CA ASN A 18 -8.81 -10.70 0.02
C ASN A 18 -8.06 -10.76 1.31
N SER A 19 -8.75 -11.12 2.37
CA SER A 19 -8.02 -11.24 3.59
C SER A 19 -8.70 -12.06 4.66
N GLN A 20 -7.81 -12.81 5.27
CA GLN A 20 -7.75 -13.09 6.68
C GLN A 20 -7.65 -11.74 7.47
N THR A 21 -8.68 -10.88 7.42
CA THR A 21 -8.70 -9.51 8.02
C THR A 21 -9.61 -9.36 9.23
N GLU A 22 -10.11 -10.45 9.79
CA GLU A 22 -10.66 -10.39 11.12
C GLU A 22 -9.53 -10.07 12.11
N GLY A 23 -9.64 -8.95 12.82
CA GLY A 23 -8.59 -8.37 13.65
C GLY A 23 -7.96 -7.10 13.07
N ILE A 24 -8.35 -6.65 11.86
CA ILE A 24 -8.27 -5.21 11.59
C ILE A 24 -9.05 -4.55 12.73
N ALA A 25 -8.40 -3.61 13.41
CA ALA A 25 -8.98 -2.95 14.56
C ALA A 25 -10.40 -2.50 14.20
N GLU A 26 -11.41 -2.98 14.94
CA GLU A 26 -12.78 -2.44 14.88
C GLU A 26 -12.76 -0.91 14.95
N HIS A 27 -11.71 -0.37 15.59
CA HIS A 27 -11.37 1.04 15.64
C HIS A 27 -11.11 1.71 14.28
N LEU A 28 -10.75 0.99 13.21
CA LEU A 28 -10.62 1.54 11.85
C LEU A 28 -11.95 1.52 11.10
N VAL A 29 -12.86 0.61 11.45
CA VAL A 29 -14.15 0.45 10.77
C VAL A 29 -15.00 1.69 10.97
N GLY A 30 -15.56 2.22 9.89
CA GLY A 30 -16.43 3.40 9.91
C GLY A 30 -15.70 4.75 10.03
N ASN A 31 -14.37 4.77 10.07
CA ASN A 31 -13.62 6.03 10.00
C ASN A 31 -13.43 6.46 8.56
N ASP A 32 -13.86 7.67 8.27
CA ASP A 32 -13.70 8.30 6.96
C ASP A 32 -12.32 8.93 6.86
N LEU A 33 -11.57 8.48 5.86
CA LEU A 33 -10.31 9.08 5.46
C LEU A 33 -10.51 9.93 4.22
N PHE A 34 -9.96 11.13 4.20
CA PHE A 34 -10.15 12.10 3.13
C PHE A 34 -8.89 12.26 2.30
N ILE A 35 -9.07 12.33 0.98
CA ILE A 35 -7.98 12.42 0.02
C ILE A 35 -8.41 13.38 -1.06
N ILE A 36 -7.51 14.28 -1.46
CA ILE A 36 -7.70 15.12 -2.63
C ILE A 36 -6.76 14.61 -3.71
N SER A 37 -7.30 14.07 -4.79
CA SER A 37 -6.53 13.61 -5.96
C SER A 37 -7.07 14.28 -7.21
N ASN A 38 -6.20 14.96 -7.97
CA ASN A 38 -6.59 15.67 -9.20
C ASN A 38 -7.78 16.63 -9.01
N GLY A 39 -7.86 17.29 -7.84
CA GLY A 39 -8.97 18.20 -7.49
C GLY A 39 -10.26 17.50 -7.07
N ILE A 40 -10.30 16.17 -7.08
CA ILE A 40 -11.43 15.34 -6.66
C ILE A 40 -11.26 14.98 -5.18
N LYS A 41 -12.26 15.33 -4.37
CA LYS A 41 -12.33 14.88 -2.97
C LYS A 41 -12.87 13.46 -2.93
N ILE A 42 -12.06 12.55 -2.42
CA ILE A 42 -12.37 11.14 -2.27
C ILE A 42 -12.38 10.81 -0.78
N THR A 43 -13.44 10.16 -0.33
CA THR A 43 -13.52 9.58 1.01
C THR A 43 -13.32 8.09 0.90
N ALA A 44 -12.35 7.54 1.65
CA ALA A 44 -12.11 6.12 1.79
C ALA A 44 -12.51 5.69 3.19
N THR A 45 -13.29 4.62 3.28
CA THR A 45 -13.82 4.10 4.54
C THR A 45 -13.60 2.60 4.56
N LEU A 46 -13.09 2.07 5.67
CA LEU A 46 -13.18 0.64 5.91
C LEU A 46 -14.60 0.35 6.41
N ALA A 47 -15.49 -0.09 5.52
CA ALA A 47 -16.91 -0.26 5.84
C ALA A 47 -17.15 -1.45 6.77
N ASP A 48 -16.35 -2.51 6.62
CA ASP A 48 -16.31 -3.66 7.51
C ASP A 48 -14.93 -4.33 7.46
N LEU A 49 -14.76 -5.45 8.17
CA LEU A 49 -13.50 -6.19 8.29
C LEU A 49 -12.98 -6.78 6.97
N GLY A 50 -13.68 -6.67 5.85
CA GLY A 50 -13.24 -7.16 4.56
C GLY A 50 -13.48 -6.18 3.42
N THR A 51 -14.05 -5.01 3.67
CA THR A 51 -14.58 -4.14 2.62
C THR A 51 -14.08 -2.72 2.76
N VAL A 52 -13.41 -2.25 1.71
CA VAL A 52 -13.07 -0.84 1.54
C VAL A 52 -14.09 -0.20 0.62
N GLU A 53 -14.72 0.86 1.10
CA GLU A 53 -15.54 1.73 0.28
C GLU A 53 -14.79 3.01 -0.03
N THR A 54 -14.85 3.45 -1.28
CA THR A 54 -14.40 4.79 -1.67
C THR A 54 -15.53 5.53 -2.34
N ARG A 55 -15.70 6.80 -2.01
CA ARG A 55 -16.77 7.64 -2.54
C ARG A 55 -16.26 9.00 -2.96
N THR A 56 -16.89 9.59 -3.96
CA THR A 56 -16.56 10.95 -4.42
C THR A 56 -17.78 11.65 -4.97
N GLU A 57 -17.80 12.97 -4.86
CA GLU A 57 -18.79 13.85 -5.48
C GLU A 57 -18.20 14.40 -6.80
N LEU A 58 -18.97 14.30 -7.88
CA LEU A 58 -18.60 14.74 -9.22
C LEU A 58 -19.60 15.74 -9.76
N SER A 59 -19.10 16.75 -10.46
CA SER A 59 -19.93 17.67 -11.22
C SER A 59 -20.12 17.15 -12.64
N VAL A 60 -21.36 16.88 -13.05
CA VAL A 60 -21.73 16.43 -14.39
C VAL A 60 -22.71 17.42 -15.03
N PRO A 61 -22.90 17.41 -16.36
CA PRO A 61 -24.00 18.15 -17.00
C PRO A 61 -25.34 17.87 -16.32
N SER A 62 -26.25 18.85 -16.26
CA SER A 62 -27.51 18.76 -15.51
C SER A 62 -28.46 17.65 -15.97
N ASP A 63 -28.35 17.22 -17.23
CA ASP A 63 -29.07 16.08 -17.81
C ASP A 63 -28.35 14.73 -17.60
N GLY A 64 -27.17 14.75 -16.99
CA GLY A 64 -26.33 13.59 -16.74
C GLY A 64 -27.01 12.48 -15.94
N PRO A 65 -27.65 12.76 -14.78
CA PRO A 65 -28.36 11.75 -14.02
C PRO A 65 -29.44 11.02 -14.83
N ASP A 66 -30.20 11.75 -15.65
CA ASP A 66 -31.25 11.18 -16.50
C ASP A 66 -30.64 10.24 -17.56
N PHE A 67 -29.52 10.62 -18.18
CA PHE A 67 -28.81 9.76 -19.12
C PHE A 67 -28.30 8.47 -18.46
N ILE A 68 -27.70 8.57 -17.26
CA ILE A 68 -27.17 7.39 -16.55
C ILE A 68 -28.34 6.47 -16.15
N GLN A 69 -29.45 7.03 -15.67
CA GLN A 69 -30.62 6.25 -15.27
C GLN A 69 -31.30 5.55 -16.47
N GLN A 70 -31.47 6.25 -17.59
CA GLN A 70 -32.08 5.70 -18.80
C GLN A 70 -31.20 4.67 -19.52
N ALA A 71 -29.88 4.77 -19.36
CA ALA A 71 -28.94 3.82 -19.96
C ALA A 71 -29.09 2.40 -19.42
N GLY A 72 -29.56 2.22 -18.17
CA GLY A 72 -29.73 0.90 -17.56
C GLY A 72 -28.39 0.15 -17.46
N TYR A 73 -28.22 -0.95 -18.22
CA TYR A 73 -26.96 -1.70 -18.31
C TYR A 73 -26.15 -1.41 -19.59
N GLN A 74 -26.61 -0.47 -20.42
CA GLN A 74 -26.03 -0.17 -21.74
C GLN A 74 -25.17 1.09 -21.67
N ALA A 75 -23.90 0.92 -21.33
CA ALA A 75 -22.96 2.03 -21.17
C ALA A 75 -22.81 2.89 -22.44
N ASP A 76 -22.99 2.32 -23.62
CA ASP A 76 -22.94 2.99 -24.92
C ASP A 76 -24.03 4.05 -25.11
N LYS A 77 -25.12 4.00 -24.33
CA LYS A 77 -26.18 5.02 -24.33
C LYS A 77 -25.83 6.29 -23.55
N ILE A 78 -24.77 6.27 -22.73
CA ILE A 78 -24.33 7.45 -21.99
C ILE A 78 -23.46 8.34 -22.91
N PRO A 79 -23.74 9.65 -23.01
CA PRO A 79 -22.89 10.59 -23.76
C PRO A 79 -21.40 10.49 -23.37
N GLU A 80 -20.49 10.63 -24.34
CA GLU A 80 -19.04 10.41 -24.11
C GLU A 80 -18.46 11.38 -23.07
N ASN A 81 -18.92 12.63 -23.04
CA ASN A 81 -18.48 13.62 -22.05
C ASN A 81 -18.81 13.20 -20.60
N ILE A 82 -19.97 12.58 -20.36
CA ILE A 82 -20.32 12.04 -19.04
C ILE A 82 -19.51 10.77 -18.75
N ARG A 83 -19.37 9.88 -19.76
CA ARG A 83 -18.58 8.65 -19.61
C ARG A 83 -17.11 8.93 -19.30
N SER A 84 -16.51 9.94 -19.91
CA SER A 84 -15.11 10.28 -19.65
C SER A 84 -14.92 10.77 -18.22
N ILE A 85 -15.80 11.64 -17.72
CA ILE A 85 -15.79 12.14 -16.33
C ILE A 85 -15.90 10.97 -15.35
N VAL A 86 -16.89 10.08 -15.53
CA VAL A 86 -17.08 8.93 -14.64
C VAL A 86 -15.93 7.94 -14.73
N ARG A 87 -15.36 7.71 -15.93
CA ARG A 87 -14.23 6.80 -16.14
C ARG A 87 -12.96 7.31 -15.46
N GLU A 88 -12.69 8.61 -15.57
CA GLU A 88 -11.56 9.25 -14.90
C GLU A 88 -11.71 9.16 -13.37
N ALA A 89 -12.86 9.55 -12.83
CA ALA A 89 -13.14 9.44 -11.41
C ALA A 89 -13.06 7.99 -10.90
N SER A 90 -13.60 7.01 -11.65
CA SER A 90 -13.51 5.59 -11.28
C SER A 90 -12.06 5.09 -11.27
N LYS A 91 -11.19 5.61 -12.17
CA LYS A 91 -9.76 5.28 -12.18
C LYS A 91 -9.09 5.83 -10.93
N GLU A 92 -9.38 7.08 -10.55
CA GLU A 92 -8.89 7.70 -9.33
C GLU A 92 -9.33 6.93 -8.07
N LEU A 93 -10.63 6.60 -7.96
CA LEU A 93 -11.15 5.77 -6.86
C LEU A 93 -10.39 4.45 -6.74
N THR A 94 -10.16 3.76 -7.86
CA THR A 94 -9.41 2.50 -7.88
C THR A 94 -7.96 2.67 -7.40
N GLN A 95 -7.28 3.72 -7.87
CA GLN A 95 -5.89 3.99 -7.47
C GLN A 95 -5.79 4.33 -5.98
N ILE A 96 -6.73 5.12 -5.48
CA ILE A 96 -6.82 5.46 -4.06
C ILE A 96 -7.12 4.24 -3.20
N THR A 97 -8.09 3.42 -3.57
CA THR A 97 -8.37 2.16 -2.85
C THR A 97 -7.12 1.31 -2.78
N ALA A 98 -6.42 1.13 -3.90
CA ALA A 98 -5.18 0.36 -3.93
C ALA A 98 -4.10 0.95 -3.01
N ARG A 99 -3.97 2.29 -2.97
CA ARG A 99 -3.04 2.98 -2.06
C ARG A 99 -3.45 2.77 -0.60
N PHE A 100 -4.73 2.93 -0.27
CA PHE A 100 -5.25 2.73 1.08
C PHE A 100 -5.04 1.30 1.56
N VAL A 101 -5.35 0.29 0.74
CA VAL A 101 -5.11 -1.13 1.06
C VAL A 101 -3.63 -1.43 1.29
N ARG A 102 -2.72 -0.81 0.52
CA ARG A 102 -1.27 -0.95 0.76
C ARG A 102 -0.84 -0.34 2.09
N LEU A 103 -1.40 0.81 2.47
CA LEU A 103 -1.13 1.44 3.76
C LEU A 103 -1.70 0.60 4.90
N LEU A 104 -2.92 0.08 4.77
CA LEU A 104 -3.46 -0.87 5.75
C LEU A 104 -2.54 -2.07 5.91
N LYS A 105 -2.08 -2.67 4.82
CA LYS A 105 -1.12 -3.78 4.87
C LYS A 105 0.18 -3.42 5.59
N LEU A 106 0.70 -2.23 5.35
CA LEU A 106 1.91 -1.70 5.97
C LEU A 106 1.70 -1.50 7.47
N TYR A 107 0.74 -0.67 7.87
CA TYR A 107 0.52 -0.29 9.26
C TYR A 107 -0.04 -1.43 10.10
N LEU A 108 -0.70 -2.43 9.50
CA LEU A 108 -1.14 -3.63 10.20
C LEU A 108 -0.06 -4.73 10.23
N ASP A 109 1.08 -4.52 9.56
CA ASP A 109 2.16 -5.52 9.39
C ASP A 109 1.63 -6.91 9.01
N ASN A 110 0.59 -6.93 8.17
CA ASN A 110 -0.13 -8.16 7.85
C ASN A 110 0.17 -8.59 6.40
N PRO A 111 1.19 -9.43 6.16
CA PRO A 111 1.59 -9.83 4.81
C PRO A 111 0.51 -10.61 4.05
N LYS A 112 -0.54 -11.07 4.75
CA LYS A 112 -1.66 -11.83 4.18
C LYS A 112 -2.71 -10.93 3.53
N ILE A 113 -2.70 -9.62 3.80
CA ILE A 113 -3.55 -8.67 3.08
C ILE A 113 -3.12 -8.66 1.61
N SER A 114 -4.04 -9.05 0.74
CA SER A 114 -3.80 -8.97 -0.70
C SER A 114 -3.83 -7.51 -1.15
N GLU A 115 -2.79 -7.11 -1.87
CA GLU A 115 -2.79 -5.84 -2.61
C GLU A 115 -3.49 -5.96 -3.95
N THR A 116 -3.71 -7.20 -4.41
CA THR A 116 -4.59 -7.48 -5.54
C THR A 116 -6.00 -7.25 -5.04
N LEU A 117 -6.56 -6.10 -5.41
CA LEU A 117 -8.00 -5.86 -5.27
C LEU A 117 -8.69 -6.98 -6.06
N LEU A 118 -9.45 -7.85 -5.39
CA LEU A 118 -10.03 -9.06 -6.01
C LEU A 118 -11.23 -8.71 -6.89
N GLY A 119 -11.00 -7.96 -7.97
CA GLY A 119 -12.08 -7.42 -8.78
C GLY A 119 -13.02 -6.53 -7.97
N LYS A 120 -13.90 -5.81 -8.65
CA LYS A 120 -14.94 -5.05 -7.97
C LYS A 120 -15.97 -6.04 -7.41
N PHE A 121 -16.17 -6.04 -6.10
CA PHE A 121 -17.15 -6.93 -5.45
C PHE A 121 -18.58 -6.51 -5.82
N HIS A 122 -18.75 -5.23 -6.10
CA HIS A 122 -19.98 -4.62 -6.58
C HIS A 122 -19.71 -3.81 -7.85
N PRO A 123 -20.71 -3.66 -8.74
CA PRO A 123 -20.61 -2.68 -9.82
C PRO A 123 -20.30 -1.30 -9.21
N LEU A 124 -19.60 -0.45 -9.95
CA LEU A 124 -19.48 0.97 -9.58
C LEU A 124 -20.89 1.49 -9.32
N LEU A 125 -21.12 2.16 -8.19
CA LEU A 125 -22.43 2.68 -7.81
C LEU A 125 -22.45 4.20 -8.02
N TRP A 126 -23.64 4.73 -8.29
CA TRP A 126 -23.86 6.17 -8.38
C TRP A 126 -25.14 6.59 -7.65
N SER A 127 -25.21 7.85 -7.24
CA SER A 127 -26.36 8.42 -6.51
C SER A 127 -26.47 9.92 -6.76
N VAL A 128 -27.69 10.47 -6.75
CA VAL A 128 -27.91 11.94 -6.78
C VAL A 128 -27.95 12.51 -5.37
N ASP A 129 -28.50 11.75 -4.42
CA ASP A 129 -28.76 12.20 -3.04
C ASP A 129 -27.70 11.72 -2.03
N GLY A 130 -26.78 10.85 -2.46
CA GLY A 130 -25.75 10.23 -1.61
C GLY A 130 -26.27 9.12 -0.68
N SER A 131 -27.54 8.75 -0.78
CA SER A 131 -28.22 7.77 0.08
C SER A 131 -28.83 6.60 -0.68
N THR A 132 -29.41 6.86 -1.86
CA THR A 132 -30.00 5.86 -2.75
C THR A 132 -28.99 5.52 -3.85
N TRP A 133 -28.43 4.31 -3.82
CA TRP A 133 -27.37 3.89 -4.73
C TRP A 133 -27.89 3.01 -5.86
N HIS A 134 -27.49 3.35 -7.08
CA HIS A 134 -27.82 2.61 -8.30
C HIS A 134 -26.56 2.03 -8.94
N PRO A 135 -26.62 0.84 -9.56
CA PRO A 135 -25.50 0.33 -10.34
C PRO A 135 -25.23 1.24 -11.54
N TYR A 136 -23.97 1.62 -11.72
CA TYR A 136 -23.49 2.25 -12.94
C TYR A 136 -23.34 1.18 -14.03
N PRO A 137 -23.67 1.48 -15.29
CA PRO A 137 -23.55 0.50 -16.37
C PRO A 137 -22.07 0.22 -16.68
N VAL A 138 -21.52 -0.85 -16.10
CA VAL A 138 -20.17 -1.37 -16.39
C VAL A 138 -20.19 -2.89 -16.51
N ALA A 139 -19.25 -3.45 -17.28
CA ALA A 139 -19.07 -4.89 -17.40
C ALA A 139 -18.72 -5.49 -16.02
N MET A 140 -19.47 -6.52 -15.62
CA MET A 140 -19.38 -7.15 -14.30
C MET A 140 -18.07 -7.93 -14.13
N SER A 141 -17.46 -7.87 -12.94
CA SER A 141 -16.42 -8.81 -12.49
C SER A 141 -16.88 -9.48 -11.19
N ILE A 142 -16.66 -10.79 -11.04
CA ILE A 142 -17.05 -11.55 -9.84
C ILE A 142 -15.78 -12.11 -9.15
N GLY A 143 -15.71 -12.01 -7.82
CA GLY A 143 -14.65 -12.61 -6.98
C GLY A 143 -15.23 -13.19 -5.67
N SER A 144 -14.53 -14.14 -5.03
CA SER A 144 -14.98 -14.86 -3.81
C SER A 144 -13.85 -15.06 -2.78
N THR A 145 -14.17 -15.07 -1.46
CA THR A 145 -13.20 -15.28 -0.36
C THR A 145 -13.80 -15.97 0.91
N THR A 146 -12.95 -16.49 1.81
CA THR A 146 -13.26 -17.24 3.07
C THR A 146 -12.28 -16.91 4.23
N GLY A 147 -12.67 -17.01 5.52
CA GLY A 147 -11.87 -16.54 6.70
C GLY A 147 -11.74 -17.46 7.94
N ILE A 148 -10.68 -17.23 8.77
CA ILE A 148 -10.28 -17.81 10.09
C ILE A 148 -9.37 -16.78 10.87
N SER A 149 -9.26 -16.85 12.22
CA SER A 149 -8.92 -15.76 13.19
C SER A 149 -7.46 -15.48 13.65
N THR A 150 -7.20 -14.26 14.19
CA THR A 150 -6.02 -13.78 14.99
C THR A 150 -6.30 -12.42 15.74
N PRO A 151 -5.43 -11.87 16.65
CA PRO A 151 -5.82 -10.89 17.69
C PRO A 151 -5.71 -9.38 17.33
N ALA A 152 -6.31 -8.50 18.18
CA ALA A 152 -6.64 -7.08 17.97
C ALA A 152 -5.53 -6.02 18.28
N TYR A 153 -5.65 -4.82 17.69
CA TYR A 153 -4.72 -3.67 17.81
C TYR A 153 -5.43 -2.38 18.29
N LYS A 154 -4.68 -1.44 18.92
CA LYS A 154 -5.16 -0.15 19.48
C LYS A 154 -4.54 1.07 18.78
N GLY A 155 -5.29 2.19 18.75
CA GLY A 155 -4.75 3.55 18.92
C GLY A 155 -4.74 4.48 17.72
N ASP A 156 -3.57 4.66 17.10
CA ASP A 156 -3.23 5.90 16.38
C ASP A 156 -2.94 5.69 14.88
N ILE A 157 -3.27 4.50 14.37
CA ILE A 157 -2.98 4.10 12.98
C ILE A 157 -3.77 4.93 11.94
N ILE A 158 -4.96 5.43 12.30
CA ILE A 158 -5.82 6.22 11.40
C ILE A 158 -5.11 7.50 11.01
N ASP A 159 -4.56 8.22 11.99
CA ASP A 159 -3.93 9.52 11.77
C ASP A 159 -2.68 9.36 10.91
N CYS A 160 -1.89 8.31 11.14
CA CYS A 160 -0.74 7.98 10.29
C CYS A 160 -1.15 7.66 8.84
N ILE A 161 -2.22 6.88 8.64
CA ILE A 161 -2.73 6.60 7.30
C ILE A 161 -3.29 7.87 6.65
N GLN A 162 -4.03 8.69 7.39
CA GLN A 162 -4.65 9.92 6.90
C GLN A 162 -3.62 10.94 6.41
N THR A 163 -2.63 11.26 7.24
CA THR A 163 -1.52 12.16 6.92
C THR A 163 -0.74 11.66 5.69
N THR A 164 -0.49 10.36 5.63
CA THR A 164 0.17 9.72 4.47
C THR A 164 -0.67 9.81 3.19
N LEU A 165 -1.98 9.62 3.28
CA LEU A 165 -2.88 9.70 2.13
C LEU A 165 -3.07 11.13 1.62
N ALA A 166 -3.13 12.10 2.54
CA ALA A 166 -3.21 13.53 2.23
C ALA A 166 -1.97 14.06 1.50
N GLY A 167 -0.89 13.27 1.44
CA GLY A 167 0.38 13.67 0.82
C GLY A 167 1.20 14.61 1.70
N GLU A 168 0.80 14.79 2.96
CA GLU A 168 1.56 15.54 3.96
C GLU A 168 2.84 14.78 4.36
N GLN A 169 2.81 13.45 4.23
CA GLN A 169 3.98 12.60 4.31
C GLN A 169 4.02 11.63 3.12
N PRO A 170 5.17 11.50 2.42
CA PRO A 170 5.30 10.46 1.41
C PRO A 170 5.14 9.10 2.11
N PRO A 171 4.44 8.13 1.52
CA PRO A 171 4.35 6.81 2.09
C PRO A 171 5.73 6.15 2.01
N VAL A 172 6.45 6.09 3.14
CA VAL A 172 7.85 5.71 3.10
C VAL A 172 7.99 4.18 3.10
N LEU A 173 8.89 3.69 2.26
CA LEU A 173 9.30 2.28 2.17
C LEU A 173 8.21 1.31 1.65
N ILE A 174 7.20 1.78 0.90
CA ILE A 174 6.16 0.90 0.34
C ILE A 174 6.79 -0.20 -0.53
N HIS A 175 7.71 0.14 -1.44
CA HIS A 175 8.25 -0.84 -2.37
C HIS A 175 9.07 -1.90 -1.65
N ALA A 176 9.90 -1.49 -0.69
CA ALA A 176 10.61 -2.40 0.20
C ALA A 176 9.67 -3.35 0.94
N MET A 177 8.61 -2.82 1.55
CA MET A 177 7.67 -3.61 2.34
C MET A 177 6.91 -4.63 1.50
N ARG A 178 6.61 -4.33 0.24
CA ARG A 178 6.04 -5.31 -0.70
C ARG A 178 6.98 -6.50 -0.93
N HIS A 179 8.28 -6.25 -1.11
CA HIS A 179 9.27 -7.32 -1.25
C HIS A 179 9.49 -8.08 0.06
N LEU A 180 9.47 -7.40 1.21
CA LEU A 180 9.55 -8.05 2.51
C LEU A 180 8.36 -9.00 2.74
N HIS A 181 7.15 -8.55 2.46
CA HIS A 181 5.94 -9.39 2.55
C HIS A 181 6.00 -10.58 1.60
N ARG A 182 6.55 -10.40 0.39
CA ARG A 182 6.80 -11.51 -0.54
C ARG A 182 7.78 -12.51 0.06
N ALA A 183 8.91 -12.05 0.59
CA ALA A 183 9.90 -12.90 1.24
C ALA A 183 9.30 -13.71 2.41
N LYS A 184 8.48 -13.08 3.27
CA LYS A 184 7.77 -13.75 4.38
C LYS A 184 6.85 -14.88 3.92
N ASN A 185 6.25 -14.75 2.73
CA ASN A 185 5.31 -15.73 2.16
C ASN A 185 5.97 -16.73 1.18
N GLU A 186 7.19 -16.46 0.71
CA GLU A 186 7.93 -17.31 -0.23
C GLU A 186 8.26 -18.66 0.42
N ARG A 187 8.04 -19.77 -0.29
CA ARG A 187 8.26 -21.12 0.22
C ARG A 187 9.70 -21.59 0.02
N GLU A 188 10.32 -21.17 -1.08
CA GLU A 188 11.67 -21.58 -1.44
C GLU A 188 12.72 -20.70 -0.73
N PRO A 189 13.60 -21.27 0.13
CA PRO A 189 14.54 -20.48 0.93
C PRO A 189 15.46 -19.57 0.10
N SER A 190 15.85 -20.01 -1.09
CA SER A 190 16.71 -19.23 -1.99
C SER A 190 16.00 -17.97 -2.50
N TYR A 191 14.75 -18.09 -2.96
CA TYR A 191 13.97 -16.94 -3.42
C TYR A 191 13.57 -16.03 -2.27
N ARG A 192 13.25 -16.59 -1.09
CA ARG A 192 13.03 -15.83 0.13
C ARG A 192 14.22 -14.93 0.47
N TRP A 193 15.43 -15.46 0.40
CA TRP A 193 16.65 -14.69 0.63
C TRP A 193 16.81 -13.56 -0.39
N ILE A 194 16.61 -13.86 -1.67
CA ILE A 194 16.74 -12.88 -2.76
C ILE A 194 15.73 -11.74 -2.58
N ASP A 195 14.45 -12.04 -2.33
CA ASP A 195 13.43 -11.02 -2.10
C ASP A 195 13.71 -10.18 -0.85
N ALA A 196 14.23 -10.79 0.23
CA ALA A 196 14.63 -10.06 1.43
C ALA A 196 15.80 -9.10 1.15
N THR A 197 16.81 -9.53 0.39
CA THR A 197 17.90 -8.64 -0.02
C THR A 197 17.40 -7.49 -0.89
N ILE A 198 16.48 -7.75 -1.84
CA ILE A 198 15.86 -6.71 -2.66
C ILE A 198 15.07 -5.73 -1.77
N ALA A 199 14.33 -6.23 -0.78
CA ALA A 199 13.61 -5.39 0.17
C ALA A 199 14.54 -4.44 0.92
N ALA A 200 15.69 -4.92 1.41
CA ALA A 200 16.69 -4.08 2.06
C ALA A 200 17.28 -3.02 1.10
N GLU A 201 17.62 -3.41 -0.13
CA GLU A 201 18.15 -2.48 -1.14
C GLU A 201 17.15 -1.37 -1.48
N LEU A 202 15.88 -1.71 -1.66
CA LEU A 202 14.83 -0.73 -1.90
C LEU A 202 14.60 0.16 -0.68
N ALA A 203 14.60 -0.41 0.52
CA ALA A 203 14.29 0.33 1.74
C ALA A 203 15.28 1.46 1.97
N ILE A 204 16.58 1.17 1.90
CA ILE A 204 17.59 2.21 2.12
C ILE A 204 17.56 3.29 1.02
N LYS A 205 17.19 2.94 -0.21
CA LYS A 205 17.02 3.94 -1.27
C LYS A 205 15.80 4.82 -1.02
N GLU A 206 14.64 4.21 -0.76
CA GLU A 206 13.42 4.94 -0.45
C GLU A 206 13.63 5.85 0.77
N PHE A 207 14.36 5.38 1.79
CA PHE A 207 14.78 6.18 2.95
C PHE A 207 15.65 7.38 2.53
N LEU A 208 16.70 7.15 1.75
CA LEU A 208 17.63 8.21 1.35
C LEU A 208 16.93 9.26 0.46
N ILE A 209 16.03 8.84 -0.42
CA ILE A 209 15.21 9.75 -1.25
C ILE A 209 14.28 10.58 -0.36
N ALA A 210 13.64 9.96 0.62
CA ALA A 210 12.76 10.67 1.56
C ALA A 210 13.54 11.67 2.42
N LYS A 211 14.77 11.34 2.82
CA LYS A 211 15.62 12.19 3.66
C LYS A 211 16.32 13.31 2.89
N GLU A 212 16.77 13.02 1.66
CA GLU A 212 17.49 13.93 0.78
C GLU A 212 17.02 13.72 -0.68
N PRO A 213 15.96 14.43 -1.12
CA PRO A 213 15.39 14.27 -2.45
C PRO A 213 16.38 14.51 -3.60
N LEU A 214 17.44 15.29 -3.38
CA LEU A 214 18.49 15.52 -4.38
C LEU A 214 19.26 14.23 -4.76
N LEU A 215 19.19 13.18 -3.94
CA LEU A 215 19.78 11.88 -4.25
C LEU A 215 18.94 11.02 -5.21
N GLU A 216 17.68 11.38 -5.48
CA GLU A 216 16.75 10.54 -6.25
C GLU A 216 17.31 10.16 -7.62
N THR A 217 17.69 11.13 -8.46
CA THR A 217 18.26 10.85 -9.78
C THR A 217 19.50 9.98 -9.68
N LEU A 218 20.37 10.22 -8.68
CA LEU A 218 21.59 9.43 -8.51
C LEU A 218 21.27 7.96 -8.16
N LEU A 219 20.31 7.73 -7.27
CA LEU A 219 19.93 6.39 -6.79
C LEU A 219 19.12 5.59 -7.82
N LEU A 220 18.45 6.27 -8.75
CA LEU A 220 17.70 5.67 -9.85
C LEU A 220 18.60 5.35 -11.05
N GLU A 221 19.54 6.23 -11.40
CA GLU A 221 20.32 6.11 -12.64
C GLU A 221 21.64 5.34 -12.45
N LEU A 222 22.20 5.30 -11.24
CA LEU A 222 23.47 4.62 -10.99
C LEU A 222 23.31 3.24 -10.35
N PRO A 223 24.26 2.31 -10.61
CA PRO A 223 24.31 1.06 -9.90
C PRO A 223 24.46 1.33 -8.39
N SER A 224 23.67 0.61 -7.61
CA SER A 224 23.61 0.85 -6.18
C SER A 224 24.90 0.41 -5.50
N PRO A 225 25.43 1.20 -4.56
CA PRO A 225 26.51 0.75 -3.72
C PRO A 225 26.13 -0.54 -2.97
N PRO A 226 27.11 -1.36 -2.56
CA PRO A 226 26.84 -2.54 -1.74
C PRO A 226 26.08 -2.19 -0.46
N LEU A 227 25.20 -3.09 0.00
CA LEU A 227 24.37 -2.89 1.20
C LEU A 227 25.17 -2.48 2.44
N GLN A 228 26.38 -3.03 2.62
CA GLN A 228 27.26 -2.66 3.74
C GLN A 228 27.65 -1.16 3.72
N LYS A 229 27.81 -0.56 2.54
CA LYS A 229 28.08 0.88 2.45
C LYS A 229 26.80 1.69 2.67
N LEU A 230 25.70 1.26 2.06
CA LEU A 230 24.40 1.93 2.16
C LEU A 230 23.90 1.99 3.61
N TYR A 231 23.86 0.86 4.32
CA TYR A 231 23.41 0.78 5.72
C TYR A 231 24.50 1.09 6.76
N GLY A 232 25.73 1.35 6.31
CA GLY A 232 26.88 1.70 7.14
C GLY A 232 27.20 3.18 6.99
N GLN A 233 28.27 3.49 6.27
CA GLN A 233 28.81 4.85 6.13
C GLN A 233 27.82 5.84 5.50
N ILE A 234 26.99 5.41 4.56
CA ILE A 234 26.04 6.31 3.89
C ILE A 234 24.89 6.62 4.84
N LEU A 235 24.25 5.62 5.45
CA LEU A 235 23.20 5.86 6.45
C LEU A 235 23.70 6.73 7.61
N GLU A 236 24.90 6.45 8.13
CA GLU A 236 25.52 7.23 9.20
C GLU A 236 25.72 8.69 8.80
N LYS A 237 26.06 8.97 7.54
CA LYS A 237 26.21 10.34 7.05
C LYS A 237 24.88 11.11 6.98
N TYR A 238 23.76 10.43 6.67
CA TYR A 238 22.46 11.09 6.44
C TYR A 238 21.52 11.02 7.65
N ALA A 239 21.82 10.17 8.63
CA ALA A 239 20.96 9.90 9.78
C ALA A 239 21.72 9.76 11.11
N ASP A 240 23.04 10.01 11.12
CA ASP A 240 23.92 9.91 12.29
C ASP A 240 23.93 8.52 12.98
N GLU A 241 23.39 7.50 12.29
CA GLU A 241 23.26 6.15 12.80
C GLU A 241 23.65 5.10 11.75
N ARG A 242 24.13 3.94 12.20
CA ARG A 242 24.32 2.75 11.36
C ARG A 242 23.21 1.75 11.62
N SER A 243 22.94 0.89 10.66
CA SER A 243 21.99 -0.20 10.86
C SER A 243 22.45 -1.16 11.97
N PRO A 244 21.57 -1.57 12.88
CA PRO A 244 21.87 -2.60 13.89
C PRO A 244 22.12 -3.98 13.26
N LYS A 245 21.72 -4.18 12.00
CA LYS A 245 21.84 -5.45 11.27
C LYS A 245 22.85 -5.39 10.13
N LEU A 246 23.81 -4.46 10.20
CA LEU A 246 24.81 -4.21 9.16
C LEU A 246 25.56 -5.48 8.69
N ASN A 247 26.00 -6.31 9.63
CA ASN A 247 26.73 -7.56 9.30
C ASN A 247 25.83 -8.55 8.56
N SER A 248 24.61 -8.77 9.05
CA SER A 248 23.62 -9.64 8.39
C SER A 248 23.30 -9.14 6.97
N LEU A 249 23.16 -7.83 6.77
CA LEU A 249 22.89 -7.24 5.46
C LEU A 249 24.04 -7.40 4.48
N ARG A 250 25.29 -7.25 4.94
CA ARG A 250 26.50 -7.51 4.14
C ARG A 250 26.52 -8.96 3.68
N ASP A 251 26.45 -9.90 4.64
CA ASP A 251 26.53 -11.33 4.37
C ASP A 251 25.35 -11.77 3.47
N GLY A 252 24.19 -11.15 3.68
CA GLY A 252 23.00 -11.23 2.83
C GLY A 252 23.25 -10.92 1.36
N SER A 253 23.85 -9.77 1.07
CA SER A 253 24.16 -9.31 -0.29
C SER A 253 25.16 -10.24 -0.99
N GLU A 254 26.20 -10.67 -0.29
CA GLU A 254 27.19 -11.62 -0.83
C GLU A 254 26.55 -12.97 -1.17
N LYS A 255 25.69 -13.46 -0.28
CA LYS A 255 24.99 -14.74 -0.48
C LYS A 255 23.99 -14.67 -1.64
N ARG A 256 23.25 -13.56 -1.77
CA ARG A 256 22.35 -13.32 -2.91
C ARG A 256 23.09 -13.39 -4.24
N ASN A 257 24.29 -12.79 -4.33
CA ASN A 257 25.10 -12.86 -5.55
C ASN A 257 25.54 -14.30 -5.87
N LYS A 258 25.90 -15.10 -4.85
CA LYS A 258 26.20 -16.53 -5.05
C LYS A 258 24.98 -17.31 -5.54
N LEU A 259 23.81 -17.11 -4.92
CA LEU A 259 22.57 -17.81 -5.28
C LEU A 259 22.14 -17.52 -6.72
N ILE A 260 22.27 -16.27 -7.18
CA ILE A 260 21.86 -15.88 -8.54
C ILE A 260 22.86 -16.37 -9.59
N HIS A 261 24.17 -16.26 -9.32
CA HIS A 261 25.20 -16.53 -10.33
C HIS A 261 25.73 -17.97 -10.32
N ARG A 262 25.42 -18.77 -9.30
CA ARG A 262 25.85 -20.17 -9.17
C ARG A 262 24.66 -21.08 -8.82
N PRO A 263 23.70 -21.26 -9.76
CA PRO A 263 22.55 -22.12 -9.50
C PRO A 263 23.02 -23.54 -9.14
N GLY A 264 22.66 -24.00 -7.93
CA GLY A 264 23.02 -25.31 -7.39
C GLY A 264 24.33 -25.38 -6.57
N GLY A 265 25.13 -24.31 -6.53
CA GLY A 265 26.42 -24.29 -5.80
C GLY A 265 26.31 -23.86 -4.33
N GLU A 266 25.29 -23.07 -3.99
CA GLU A 266 25.05 -22.56 -2.63
C GLU A 266 23.65 -23.00 -2.19
N HIS A 267 23.56 -23.63 -1.02
CA HIS A 267 22.27 -24.02 -0.45
C HIS A 267 21.96 -23.18 0.78
N VAL A 268 20.77 -22.59 0.80
CA VAL A 268 20.22 -21.89 1.96
C VAL A 268 19.13 -22.77 2.54
N ASN A 269 19.27 -23.14 3.82
CA ASN A 269 18.19 -23.81 4.51
C ASN A 269 17.12 -22.79 4.96
N ARG A 270 15.91 -23.30 5.24
CA ARG A 270 14.76 -22.50 5.62
C ARG A 270 15.01 -21.64 6.86
N THR A 271 15.61 -22.20 7.92
CA THR A 271 15.88 -21.49 9.18
C THR A 271 16.79 -20.29 8.97
N THR A 272 17.87 -20.43 8.19
CA THR A 272 18.78 -19.32 7.89
C THR A 272 18.08 -18.25 7.04
N ALA A 273 17.25 -18.65 6.07
CA ALA A 273 16.47 -17.68 5.28
C ALA A 273 15.44 -16.93 6.14
N ASP A 274 14.73 -17.64 7.04
CA ASP A 274 13.77 -17.03 7.96
C ASP A 274 14.46 -16.01 8.89
N GLN A 275 15.63 -16.36 9.43
CA GLN A 275 16.40 -15.45 10.27
C GLN A 275 16.85 -14.21 9.48
N TYR A 276 17.31 -14.38 8.24
CA TYR A 276 17.71 -13.25 7.41
C TYR A 276 16.54 -12.33 7.08
N VAL A 277 15.34 -12.87 6.82
CA VAL A 277 14.11 -12.07 6.67
C VAL A 277 13.83 -11.24 7.93
N LYS A 278 13.96 -11.82 9.12
CA LYS A 278 13.79 -11.08 10.38
C LYS A 278 14.83 -9.97 10.53
N ASP A 279 16.08 -10.23 10.18
CA ASP A 279 17.16 -9.21 10.23
C ASP A 279 16.90 -8.06 9.25
N VAL A 280 16.43 -8.37 8.03
CA VAL A 280 15.99 -7.34 7.07
C VAL A 280 14.79 -6.57 7.59
N GLU A 281 13.80 -7.25 8.17
CA GLU A 281 12.64 -6.60 8.78
C GLU A 281 13.07 -5.59 9.85
N VAL A 282 13.95 -5.99 10.78
CA VAL A 282 14.51 -5.08 11.79
C VAL A 282 15.22 -3.88 11.15
N ALA A 283 16.02 -4.10 10.10
CA ALA A 283 16.70 -3.01 9.41
C ALA A 283 15.71 -2.03 8.74
N ILE A 284 14.63 -2.52 8.16
CA ILE A 284 13.59 -1.68 7.54
C ILE A 284 12.86 -0.87 8.60
N TYR A 285 12.43 -1.49 9.71
CA TYR A 285 11.77 -0.78 10.79
C TYR A 285 12.69 0.25 11.47
N HIS A 286 14.00 -0.02 11.57
CA HIS A 286 14.97 0.98 12.02
C HIS A 286 14.97 2.23 11.11
N LEU A 287 14.97 2.05 9.79
CA LEU A 287 14.87 3.18 8.84
C LEU A 287 13.55 3.94 9.00
N MET A 288 12.43 3.24 9.22
CA MET A 288 11.15 3.90 9.46
C MET A 288 11.20 4.75 10.74
N CYS A 289 11.78 4.25 11.84
CA CYS A 289 11.93 5.03 13.08
C CYS A 289 12.80 6.27 12.88
N LEU A 290 13.84 6.20 12.03
CA LEU A 290 14.68 7.35 11.69
C LEU A 290 13.95 8.42 10.85
N LEU A 291 12.94 8.02 10.09
CA LEU A 291 12.08 8.94 9.32
C LEU A 291 11.00 9.57 10.18
N HIS A 292 10.46 8.81 11.13
CA HIS A 292 9.35 9.21 11.99
C HIS A 292 9.74 9.06 13.47
N PRO A 293 10.71 9.85 13.97
CA PRO A 293 11.22 9.72 15.34
C PRO A 293 10.20 10.08 16.42
N GLU A 294 9.09 10.72 16.07
CA GLU A 294 8.00 11.06 16.99
C GLU A 294 6.89 9.99 17.04
N ASP A 295 6.95 8.97 16.18
CA ASP A 295 5.93 7.91 16.10
C ASP A 295 6.22 6.81 17.15
N ASP A 296 5.61 6.94 18.32
CA ASP A 296 5.77 5.97 19.41
C ASP A 296 5.20 4.59 19.08
N TRP A 297 4.16 4.51 18.24
CA TRP A 297 3.62 3.22 17.79
C TRP A 297 4.69 2.46 17.00
N LEU A 298 5.34 3.15 16.07
CA LEU A 298 6.39 2.60 15.24
C LEU A 298 7.61 2.17 16.06
N LYS A 299 8.02 2.96 17.06
CA LYS A 299 9.08 2.57 18.00
C LYS A 299 8.75 1.27 18.74
N ASN A 300 7.54 1.20 19.30
CA ASN A 300 7.08 -0.01 20.00
C ASN A 300 7.04 -1.24 19.07
N LEU A 301 6.66 -1.04 17.81
CA LEU A 301 6.67 -2.11 16.81
C LEU A 301 8.11 -2.55 16.49
N TYR A 302 9.02 -1.60 16.26
CA TYR A 302 10.44 -1.87 16.03
C TYR A 302 11.08 -2.65 17.19
N GLU A 303 10.84 -2.25 18.45
CA GLU A 303 11.34 -2.97 19.63
C GLU A 303 10.86 -4.42 19.66
N LYS A 304 9.57 -4.66 19.37
CA LYS A 304 9.03 -6.03 19.24
C LYS A 304 9.75 -6.81 18.14
N LYS A 305 10.04 -6.19 17.00
CA LYS A 305 10.79 -6.85 15.90
C LYS A 305 12.20 -7.21 16.33
N VAL A 306 12.90 -6.32 17.03
CA VAL A 306 14.24 -6.59 17.56
C VAL A 306 14.22 -7.79 18.52
N ILE A 307 13.24 -7.84 19.44
CA ILE A 307 13.09 -8.96 20.38
C ILE A 307 12.84 -10.27 19.62
N LEU A 308 11.89 -10.29 18.68
CA LEU A 308 11.54 -11.48 17.90
C LEU A 308 12.66 -11.97 16.97
N ALA A 309 13.54 -11.07 16.53
CA ALA A 309 14.72 -11.41 15.73
C ALA A 309 15.84 -12.05 16.55
N ASN A 310 15.87 -11.83 17.86
CA ASN A 310 16.89 -12.37 18.76
C ASN A 310 16.43 -13.65 19.50
N MET A 311 15.18 -14.07 19.31
CA MET A 311 14.61 -15.35 19.75
C MET A 311 14.79 -16.43 18.67
#